data_AF-A0A9C7SBF7-F1
#
_entry.id   AF-A0A9C7SBF7-F1
#
_cell.length_a   1.000
_cell.length_b   1.000
_cell.length_c   1.000
_cell.angle_alpha   90.00
_cell.angle_beta   90.00
_cell.angle_gamma   90.00
#
_symmetry.space_group_name_H-M   'P 1'
#
loop_
_entity.id
_entity.type
_entity.pdbx_description
1 polymer ?
#
loop_
_entity_poly.entity_id
_entity_poly.type
_entity_poly.pdbx_seq_one_letter_code
_entity_poly.pdbx_strand_id
1 'polypeptide(L)'
;MRSWRRRTSPYPGSTSSHRERISAVKGKKHPIISSGQFIAIIVATIALFMAVDFGRRMAAIYRLQREKARLEQEVAQEQSRQEELKAYKDYVQSDEFVEQWARTEGKMVKPGETPVVPVPVRTPTLSEKHPPEEGQAMKGESHWREWWELFFGGP
;
A
#
# COMPACT_ATOMS: atom_id res chain seq x y z
N MET A 1 73.86 57.50 -85.67
CA MET A 1 73.07 56.64 -86.59
C MET A 1 71.61 56.67 -86.10
N ARG A 2 70.74 57.58 -86.60
CA ARG A 2 69.70 57.36 -87.65
C ARG A 2 69.16 55.92 -87.61
N SER A 3 67.90 55.65 -87.25
CA SER A 3 66.65 56.04 -87.93
C SER A 3 65.42 55.96 -86.98
N TRP A 4 64.57 57.00 -86.90
CA TRP A 4 63.20 57.11 -87.50
C TRP A 4 62.34 55.83 -87.36
N ARG A 5 61.11 55.82 -86.80
CA ARG A 5 59.91 56.58 -87.21
C ARG A 5 58.72 56.26 -86.27
N ARG A 6 57.90 57.26 -85.90
CA ARG A 6 56.50 57.05 -85.42
C ARG A 6 55.56 56.88 -86.62
N ARG A 7 54.51 56.07 -86.48
CA ARG A 7 53.30 56.01 -87.34
C ARG A 7 52.16 55.34 -86.54
N THR A 8 51.23 56.10 -85.96
CA THR A 8 49.82 56.37 -86.40
C THR A 8 48.96 55.09 -86.40
N SER A 9 47.73 55.02 -85.88
CA SER A 9 46.64 56.00 -85.79
C SER A 9 45.54 55.46 -84.84
N PRO A 10 44.53 56.27 -84.48
CA PRO A 10 43.60 56.02 -83.38
C PRO A 10 42.42 55.15 -83.80
N TYR A 11 41.88 54.36 -82.86
CA TYR A 11 40.55 53.78 -83.01
C TYR A 11 39.49 54.68 -82.35
N PRO A 12 38.51 55.18 -83.12
CA PRO A 12 37.31 55.86 -82.64
C PRO A 12 36.08 54.95 -82.65
N GLY A 13 35.18 55.10 -81.67
CA GLY A 13 33.78 54.63 -81.68
C GLY A 13 33.59 53.11 -81.69
N SER A 14 32.46 52.52 -81.32
CA SER A 14 31.21 52.98 -80.73
C SER A 14 30.44 51.72 -80.33
N THR A 15 29.70 51.79 -79.21
CA THR A 15 28.48 51.02 -78.92
C THR A 15 28.54 49.49 -78.96
N SER A 16 28.57 48.86 -77.78
CA SER A 16 27.46 47.98 -77.40
C SER A 16 27.30 48.01 -75.89
N SER A 17 26.26 48.73 -75.43
CA SER A 17 25.69 48.51 -74.11
C SER A 17 25.00 47.15 -74.17
N HIS A 18 25.77 46.07 -74.05
CA HIS A 18 25.19 44.75 -73.83
C HIS A 18 24.84 44.67 -72.34
N ARG A 19 23.66 45.22 -72.01
CA ARG A 19 23.00 44.94 -70.74
C ARG A 19 22.69 43.47 -70.72
N GLU A 20 23.63 42.67 -70.21
CA GLU A 20 23.31 41.30 -69.80
C GLU A 20 22.21 41.42 -68.75
N ARG A 21 21.03 41.02 -69.18
CA ARG A 21 19.85 40.88 -68.36
C ARG A 21 20.23 39.89 -67.28
N ILE A 22 20.47 40.40 -66.08
CA ILE A 22 20.56 39.59 -64.87
C ILE A 22 19.17 38.96 -64.73
N SER A 23 18.98 37.78 -65.32
CA SER A 23 17.78 36.98 -65.14
C SER A 23 17.80 36.54 -63.68
N ALA A 24 17.01 37.23 -62.87
CA ALA A 24 16.76 36.83 -61.50
C ALA A 24 16.12 35.44 -61.52
N VAL A 25 16.93 34.40 -61.38
CA VAL A 25 16.48 33.05 -61.09
C VAL A 25 15.88 33.10 -59.69
N LYS A 26 14.56 33.31 -59.63
CA LYS A 26 13.79 33.27 -58.39
C LYS A 26 13.72 31.82 -57.93
N GLY A 27 14.75 31.38 -57.22
CA GLY A 27 14.78 30.08 -56.56
C GLY A 27 13.64 30.00 -55.57
N LYS A 28 12.58 29.28 -55.92
CA LYS A 28 11.52 28.90 -54.97
C LYS A 28 12.19 27.96 -53.97
N LYS A 29 12.52 28.48 -52.79
CA LYS A 29 12.99 27.67 -51.67
C LYS A 29 11.83 26.75 -51.30
N HIS A 30 11.88 25.49 -51.75
CA HIS A 30 10.95 24.48 -51.26
C HIS A 30 11.28 24.28 -49.78
N PRO A 31 10.34 24.52 -48.85
CA PRO A 31 10.59 24.22 -47.46
C PRO A 31 10.89 22.72 -47.35
N ILE A 32 11.93 22.38 -46.57
CA ILE A 32 12.46 21.02 -46.39
C ILE A 32 11.40 20.08 -45.77
N ILE A 33 10.26 20.63 -45.36
CA ILE A 33 9.13 19.92 -44.73
C ILE A 33 7.90 20.10 -45.63
N SER A 34 7.39 18.99 -46.14
CA SER A 34 6.11 18.95 -46.87
C SER A 34 4.97 19.40 -45.95
N SER A 35 4.01 20.19 -46.44
CA SER A 35 2.88 20.70 -45.66
C SER A 35 2.10 19.57 -44.94
N GLY A 36 2.00 18.40 -45.57
CA GLY A 36 1.40 17.22 -44.93
C GLY A 36 2.21 16.66 -43.76
N GLN A 37 3.55 16.71 -43.84
CA GLN A 37 4.44 16.27 -42.76
C GLN A 37 4.38 17.21 -41.56
N PHE A 38 4.22 18.51 -41.79
CA PHE A 38 3.99 19.48 -40.71
C PHE A 38 2.67 19.23 -39.98
N ILE A 39 1.58 18.98 -40.72
CA ILE A 39 0.27 18.64 -40.13
C ILE A 39 0.35 17.32 -39.34
N ALA A 40 1.02 16.31 -39.88
CA ALA A 40 1.19 15.02 -39.20
C ALA A 40 1.93 15.17 -37.86
N ILE A 41 2.99 15.99 -37.81
CA ILE A 41 3.72 16.27 -36.57
C ILE A 41 2.82 16.96 -35.53
N ILE A 42 2.00 17.93 -35.94
CA ILE A 42 1.05 18.61 -35.04
C ILE A 42 0.04 17.61 -34.47
N VAL A 43 -0.57 16.78 -35.33
CA VAL A 43 -1.56 15.78 -34.90
C VAL A 43 -0.92 14.76 -33.97
N ALA A 44 0.27 14.26 -34.29
CA ALA A 44 1.01 13.34 -33.43
C ALA A 44 1.33 13.95 -32.06
N THR A 45 1.69 15.23 -32.02
CA THR A 45 1.97 15.96 -30.77
C THR A 45 0.72 16.09 -29.91
N ILE A 46 -0.42 16.43 -30.51
CA ILE A 46 -1.71 16.52 -29.80
C ILE A 46 -2.14 15.14 -29.29
N ALA A 47 -2.03 14.11 -30.11
CA ALA A 47 -2.36 12.74 -29.72
C ALA A 47 -1.48 12.25 -28.56
N LEU A 48 -0.18 12.54 -28.58
CA LEU A 48 0.74 12.20 -27.50
C LEU A 48 0.35 12.95 -26.21
N PHE A 49 0.04 14.24 -26.29
CA PHE A 49 -0.41 15.01 -25.15
C PHE A 49 -1.70 14.44 -24.54
N MET A 50 -2.70 14.11 -25.38
CA MET A 50 -3.93 13.47 -24.93
C MET A 50 -3.68 12.10 -24.29
N ALA A 51 -2.80 11.28 -24.87
CA ALA A 51 -2.48 9.96 -24.32
C ALA A 51 -1.85 10.08 -22.92
N VAL A 52 -0.96 11.05 -22.71
CA VAL A 52 -0.35 11.32 -21.40
C VAL A 52 -1.39 11.84 -20.40
N ASP A 53 -2.24 12.79 -20.80
CA ASP A 53 -3.30 13.32 -19.92
C ASP A 53 -4.30 12.22 -19.53
N PHE A 54 -4.75 11.43 -20.51
CA PHE A 54 -5.64 10.31 -20.29
C PHE A 54 -4.99 9.25 -19.38
N GLY A 55 -3.74 8.88 -19.62
CA GLY A 55 -3.00 7.93 -18.77
C GLY A 55 -2.87 8.42 -17.33
N ARG A 56 -2.59 9.70 -17.13
CA ARG A 56 -2.54 10.34 -15.79
C ARG A 56 -3.89 10.29 -15.08
N ARG A 57 -4.97 10.65 -15.78
CA ARG A 57 -6.33 10.60 -15.23
C ARG A 57 -6.76 9.19 -14.87
N MET A 58 -6.49 8.21 -15.75
CA MET A 58 -6.78 6.81 -15.46
C MET A 58 -6.02 6.32 -14.22
N ALA A 59 -4.73 6.61 -14.12
CA ALA A 59 -3.95 6.26 -12.94
C ALA A 59 -4.50 6.88 -11.64
N ALA A 60 -4.98 8.13 -11.71
CA ALA A 60 -5.63 8.78 -10.57
C ALA A 60 -6.95 8.07 -10.19
N ILE A 61 -7.81 7.74 -11.16
CA ILE A 61 -9.06 7.02 -10.90
C ILE A 61 -8.81 5.67 -10.23
N TYR A 62 -7.82 4.90 -10.69
CA TYR A 62 -7.47 3.64 -10.05
C TYR A 62 -7.02 3.80 -8.60
N ARG A 63 -6.25 4.87 -8.29
CA ARG A 63 -5.84 5.17 -6.91
C ARG A 63 -7.04 5.51 -6.04
N LEU A 64 -7.92 6.40 -6.52
CA LEU A 64 -9.14 6.78 -5.79
C LEU A 64 -10.06 5.58 -5.55
N GLN A 65 -10.22 4.69 -6.54
CA GLN A 65 -11.04 3.48 -6.37
C GLN A 65 -10.48 2.54 -5.32
N ARG A 66 -9.15 2.35 -5.26
CA ARG A 66 -8.51 1.54 -4.22
C ARG A 66 -8.68 2.14 -2.83
N GLU A 67 -8.52 3.45 -2.73
CA GLU A 67 -8.70 4.16 -1.45
C GLU A 67 -10.15 4.09 -0.97
N LYS A 68 -11.11 4.28 -1.88
CA LYS A 68 -12.53 4.08 -1.60
C LYS A 68 -12.82 2.66 -1.09
N ALA A 69 -12.32 1.63 -1.79
CA ALA A 69 -12.53 0.24 -1.37
C ALA A 69 -11.93 -0.07 0.01
N ARG A 70 -10.76 0.51 0.32
CA ARG A 70 -10.15 0.39 1.65
C ARG A 70 -11.01 1.04 2.73
N LEU A 71 -11.48 2.27 2.50
CA LEU A 71 -12.33 2.99 3.44
C LEU A 71 -13.68 2.29 3.65
N GLU A 72 -14.28 1.76 2.58
CA GLU A 72 -15.53 0.98 2.67
C GLU A 72 -15.33 -0.28 3.51
N GLN A 73 -14.19 -0.97 3.37
CA GLN A 73 -13.85 -2.13 4.20
C GLN A 73 -13.68 -1.75 5.67
N GLU A 74 -13.02 -0.62 5.95
CA GLU A 74 -12.83 -0.13 7.32
C GLU A 74 -14.16 0.25 7.98
N VAL A 75 -15.05 0.91 7.24
CA VAL A 75 -16.42 1.22 7.70
C VAL A 75 -17.20 -0.06 7.96
N ALA A 76 -17.12 -1.07 7.08
CA ALA A 76 -17.82 -2.33 7.27
C ALA A 76 -17.33 -3.09 8.53
N GLN A 77 -16.01 -3.09 8.77
CA GLN A 77 -15.44 -3.68 9.99
C GLN A 77 -15.93 -2.97 11.24
N GLU A 78 -15.94 -1.64 11.23
CA GLU A 78 -16.37 -0.87 12.40
C GLU A 78 -17.88 -0.98 12.65
N GLN A 79 -18.69 -1.07 11.59
CA GLN A 79 -20.11 -1.36 11.71
C GLN A 79 -20.35 -2.75 12.32
N SER A 80 -19.62 -3.77 11.87
CA SER A 80 -19.70 -5.11 12.45
C SER A 80 -19.32 -5.12 13.93
N ARG A 81 -18.25 -4.41 14.32
CA ARG A 81 -17.86 -4.27 15.73
C ARG A 81 -18.94 -3.55 16.54
N GLN A 82 -19.52 -2.51 15.98
CA GLN A 82 -20.58 -1.76 16.66
C GLN A 82 -21.81 -2.63 16.89
N GLU A 83 -22.19 -3.48 15.94
CA GLU A 83 -23.29 -4.43 16.09
C GLU A 83 -22.99 -5.49 17.15
N GLU A 84 -21.78 -6.06 17.15
CA GLU A 84 -21.33 -7.01 18.16
C GLU A 84 -21.36 -6.38 19.57
N LEU A 85 -20.82 -5.17 19.72
CA LEU A 85 -20.81 -4.44 20.99
C LEU A 85 -22.22 -4.08 21.46
N LYS A 86 -23.14 -3.76 20.53
CA LYS A 86 -24.55 -3.55 20.86
C LYS A 86 -25.21 -4.82 21.36
N ALA A 87 -25.03 -5.94 20.65
CA ALA A 87 -25.56 -7.23 21.06
C ALA A 87 -25.01 -7.67 22.44
N TYR A 88 -23.72 -7.46 22.67
CA TYR A 88 -23.11 -7.75 23.97
C TYR A 88 -23.67 -6.85 25.08
N LYS A 89 -23.85 -5.56 24.80
CA LYS A 89 -24.48 -4.63 25.75
C LYS A 89 -25.90 -5.09 26.10
N ASP A 90 -26.70 -5.47 25.12
CA ASP A 90 -28.08 -5.92 25.33
C ASP A 90 -28.11 -7.23 26.14
N TYR A 91 -27.18 -8.16 25.85
CA TYR A 91 -27.01 -9.39 26.63
C TYR A 91 -26.68 -9.10 28.10
N VAL A 92 -25.71 -8.23 28.37
CA VAL A 92 -25.33 -7.85 29.75
C VAL A 92 -26.46 -7.13 30.50
N GLN A 93 -27.37 -6.47 29.78
CA GLN A 93 -28.55 -5.83 30.36
C GLN A 93 -29.73 -6.78 30.58
N SER A 94 -29.66 -8.01 30.07
CA SER A 94 -30.74 -8.99 30.19
C SER A 94 -30.81 -9.62 31.58
N ASP A 95 -32.01 -10.04 31.97
CA ASP A 95 -32.25 -10.76 33.23
C ASP A 95 -31.51 -12.10 33.29
N GLU A 96 -31.28 -12.74 32.15
CA GLU A 96 -30.51 -14.00 32.06
C GLU A 96 -29.06 -13.80 32.53
N PHE A 97 -28.42 -12.71 32.10
CA PHE A 97 -27.08 -12.36 32.54
C PHE A 97 -27.06 -12.05 34.04
N VAL A 98 -28.06 -11.32 34.54
CA VAL A 98 -28.17 -11.03 35.98
C VAL A 98 -28.31 -12.32 36.80
N GLU A 99 -29.13 -13.27 36.36
CA GLU A 99 -29.28 -14.57 37.02
C GLU A 99 -27.98 -15.37 36.98
N GLN A 100 -27.30 -15.42 35.84
CA GLN A 100 -26.04 -16.15 35.69
C GLN A 100 -24.96 -15.56 36.59
N TRP A 101 -24.78 -14.23 36.56
CA TRP A 101 -23.83 -13.53 37.42
C TRP A 101 -24.17 -13.70 38.91
N ALA A 102 -25.45 -13.61 39.28
CA ALA A 102 -25.91 -13.81 40.65
C ALA A 102 -25.54 -15.20 41.17
N ARG A 103 -25.64 -16.24 40.34
CA ARG A 103 -25.30 -17.62 40.72
C ARG A 103 -23.79 -17.87 40.76
N THR A 104 -23.04 -17.40 39.77
CA THR A 104 -21.60 -17.72 39.65
C THR A 104 -20.73 -16.82 40.52
N GLU A 105 -20.88 -15.51 40.37
CA GLU A 105 -20.04 -14.51 41.03
C GLU A 105 -20.67 -14.04 42.34
N GLY A 106 -21.97 -13.72 42.31
CA GLY A 106 -22.69 -13.19 43.46
C GLY A 106 -22.95 -14.24 44.56
N LYS A 107 -22.91 -15.54 44.23
CA LYS A 107 -23.36 -16.66 45.09
C LYS A 107 -24.73 -16.41 45.74
N MET A 108 -25.57 -15.64 45.05
CA MET A 108 -26.92 -15.28 45.45
C MET A 108 -27.88 -16.40 45.02
N VAL A 109 -28.90 -16.62 45.82
CA VAL A 109 -29.94 -17.63 45.59
C VAL A 109 -31.29 -16.94 45.41
N LYS A 110 -32.20 -17.52 44.61
CA LYS A 110 -33.55 -16.95 44.45
C LYS A 110 -34.33 -17.04 45.76
N PRO A 111 -35.31 -16.15 45.98
CA PRO A 111 -36.21 -16.25 47.13
C PRO A 111 -36.88 -17.64 47.18
N GLY A 112 -36.58 -18.43 48.22
CA GLY A 112 -37.10 -19.80 48.40
C GLY A 112 -36.10 -20.93 48.12
N GLU A 113 -34.88 -20.64 47.66
CA GLU A 113 -33.80 -21.62 47.48
C GLU A 113 -32.86 -21.67 48.71
N THR A 114 -32.37 -22.87 49.08
CA THR A 114 -31.42 -23.05 50.19
C THR A 114 -29.98 -23.17 49.66
N PRO A 115 -29.04 -22.28 50.01
CA PRO A 115 -27.67 -22.38 49.56
C PRO A 115 -26.98 -23.59 50.21
N VAL A 116 -26.52 -24.54 49.39
CA VAL A 116 -25.73 -25.69 49.83
C VAL A 116 -24.26 -25.41 49.56
N VAL A 117 -23.47 -25.23 50.61
CA VAL A 117 -22.01 -25.10 50.52
C VAL A 117 -21.41 -26.49 50.70
N PRO A 118 -20.74 -27.07 49.69
CA PRO A 118 -20.01 -28.32 49.86
C PRO A 118 -18.86 -28.09 50.84
N VAL A 119 -19.01 -28.58 52.07
CA VAL A 119 -17.88 -28.71 52.99
C VAL A 119 -17.07 -29.90 52.49
N PRO A 120 -15.77 -29.74 52.18
CA PRO A 120 -14.96 -30.91 51.86
C PRO A 120 -14.95 -31.80 53.10
N VAL A 121 -15.65 -32.93 53.00
CA VAL A 121 -15.49 -34.00 53.98
C VAL A 121 -14.03 -34.39 53.86
N ARG A 122 -13.24 -34.10 54.89
CA ARG A 122 -12.03 -34.89 55.13
C ARG A 122 -12.57 -36.29 55.30
N THR A 123 -12.55 -37.09 54.24
CA THR A 123 -12.68 -38.53 54.39
C THR A 123 -11.65 -38.89 55.45
N PRO A 124 -12.05 -39.38 56.63
CA PRO A 124 -11.13 -40.21 57.37
C PRO A 124 -10.94 -41.38 56.42
N THR A 125 -9.83 -41.38 55.68
CA THR A 125 -9.23 -42.62 55.23
C THR A 125 -9.31 -43.51 56.45
N LEU A 126 -10.12 -44.57 56.37
CA LEU A 126 -10.18 -45.60 57.38
C LEU A 126 -8.73 -45.85 57.78
N SER A 127 -8.42 -45.48 59.03
CA SER A 127 -7.17 -45.82 59.66
C SER A 127 -7.21 -47.34 59.84
N GLU A 128 -6.98 -48.06 58.76
CA GLU A 128 -6.41 -49.39 58.81
C GLU A 128 -5.00 -49.15 59.32
N LYS A 129 -4.87 -49.35 60.64
CA LYS A 129 -3.60 -49.38 61.35
C LYS A 129 -2.71 -50.45 60.70
N HIS A 130 -2.00 -50.10 59.64
CA HIS A 130 -0.74 -50.74 59.35
C HIS A 130 0.29 -50.20 60.36
N PRO A 131 1.01 -51.09 61.07
CA PRO A 131 2.13 -50.71 61.93
C PRO A 131 3.13 -49.82 61.17
N PRO A 132 3.87 -48.95 61.86
CA PRO A 132 4.86 -48.10 61.21
C PRO A 132 6.00 -48.97 60.69
N GLU A 133 6.01 -49.26 59.40
CA GLU A 133 7.26 -49.52 58.69
C GLU A 133 8.00 -48.18 58.57
N GLU A 134 8.70 -47.84 59.63
CA GLU A 134 9.90 -47.02 59.54
C GLU A 134 10.84 -47.68 58.53
N GLY A 135 11.26 -46.93 57.51
CA GLY A 135 12.49 -47.29 56.79
C GLY A 135 12.40 -47.43 55.28
N GLN A 136 11.57 -46.67 54.57
CA GLN A 136 11.95 -46.23 53.22
C GLN A 136 11.79 -44.72 53.11
N ALA A 137 12.85 -44.03 53.53
CA ALA A 137 13.13 -42.66 53.13
C ALA A 137 13.22 -42.63 51.59
N MET A 138 12.08 -42.41 50.94
CA MET A 138 12.06 -41.86 49.59
C MET A 138 12.74 -40.50 49.71
N LYS A 139 14.03 -40.47 49.38
CA LYS A 139 14.83 -39.27 49.19
C LYS A 139 13.95 -38.24 48.49
N GLY A 140 13.79 -37.09 49.12
CA GLY A 140 13.17 -35.93 48.49
C GLY A 140 14.03 -35.47 47.32
N GLU A 141 13.93 -36.14 46.19
CA GLU A 141 14.24 -35.54 44.91
C GLU A 141 13.06 -34.66 44.56
N SER A 142 13.14 -33.45 45.13
CA SER A 142 12.18 -32.41 44.88
C SER A 142 12.30 -32.03 43.40
N HIS A 143 11.31 -32.46 42.61
CA HIS A 143 11.24 -32.32 41.15
C HIS A 143 11.43 -30.90 40.63
N TRP A 144 11.38 -29.86 41.48
CA TRP A 144 11.61 -28.47 41.10
C TRP A 144 12.96 -28.24 40.39
N ARG A 145 13.99 -29.03 40.69
CA ARG A 145 15.29 -28.93 40.01
C ARG A 145 15.20 -29.35 38.55
N GLU A 146 14.43 -30.40 38.25
CA GLU A 146 14.17 -30.85 36.87
C GLU A 146 13.39 -29.77 36.10
N TRP A 147 12.39 -29.16 36.72
CA TRP A 147 11.64 -28.06 36.14
C TRP A 147 12.53 -26.85 35.85
N TRP A 148 13.44 -26.51 36.75
CA TRP A 148 14.33 -25.38 36.57
C TRP A 148 15.29 -25.57 35.39
N GLU A 149 15.83 -26.78 35.22
CA GLU A 149 16.77 -27.10 34.14
C GLU A 149 16.11 -27.02 32.76
N LEU A 150 14.88 -27.51 32.63
CA LEU A 150 14.12 -27.47 31.37
C LEU A 150 13.83 -26.05 30.88
N PHE A 151 13.57 -25.11 31.79
CA PHE A 151 13.17 -23.75 31.42
C PHE A 151 14.34 -22.78 31.22
N PHE A 152 15.45 -23.00 31.92
CA PHE A 152 16.53 -22.02 31.94
C PHE A 152 17.86 -22.53 31.37
N GLY A 153 18.02 -23.84 31.16
CA GLY A 153 19.27 -24.44 30.72
C GLY A 153 20.37 -24.27 31.77
N GLY A 154 20.92 -25.38 32.28
CA GLY A 154 22.06 -25.31 33.20
C GLY A 154 23.26 -24.59 32.56
N PRO A 155 24.11 -23.90 33.36
CA PRO A 155 25.34 -23.30 32.85
C PRO A 155 26.32 -24.32 32.26
#